data_AF-A0A0C5XQI2-F1
#
_entry.id   AF-A0A0C5XQI2-F1
#
_cell.length_a   1.000
_cell.length_b   1.000
_cell.length_c   1.000
_cell.angle_alpha   90.00
_cell.angle_beta   90.00
_cell.angle_gamma   90.00
#
_symmetry.space_group_name_H-M   'P 1'
#
loop_
_entity.id
_entity.type
_entity.pdbx_description
1 polymer ?
#
loop_
_entity_poly.entity_id
_entity_poly.type
_entity_poly.pdbx_seq_one_letter_code
_entity_poly.pdbx_strand_id
1 'polypeptide(L)'
;MAAAVGVRSDYTSADLRGAARRSGDADQVRRLLAIAVILDGGSRSEAAKFAGVTLQIVRDWVMRFNEGGPDGLATRKARGRSSILNEEQRSRLAAVVEAGPIPAAHGVVRWRLVDLAQWIREEFALSVTRHTLGRELRAMGYRKLSARPRHRGQKPDDIADFKKALPPVWRRSGGSSREERR
;
A
#
# COMPACT_ATOMS: atom_id res chain seq x y z
N MET A 1 -9.34 -35.75 -19.40
CA MET A 1 -9.89 -34.37 -19.24
C MET A 1 -10.18 -34.15 -17.76
N ALA A 2 -9.68 -33.07 -17.16
CA ALA A 2 -9.97 -32.76 -15.76
C ALA A 2 -11.46 -32.42 -15.58
N ALA A 3 -12.10 -32.95 -14.53
CA ALA A 3 -13.49 -32.66 -14.21
C ALA A 3 -13.75 -31.15 -14.06
N ALA A 4 -14.91 -30.68 -14.50
CA ALA A 4 -15.31 -29.30 -14.32
C ALA A 4 -15.47 -28.99 -12.81
N VAL A 5 -14.82 -27.92 -12.34
CA VAL A 5 -14.93 -27.47 -10.94
C VAL A 5 -16.39 -27.12 -10.64
N GLY A 6 -17.08 -27.91 -9.82
CA GLY A 6 -18.47 -27.67 -9.42
C GLY A 6 -18.64 -26.32 -8.74
N VAL A 7 -19.80 -25.68 -8.92
CA VAL A 7 -20.17 -24.46 -8.18
C VAL A 7 -20.79 -24.91 -6.85
N ARG A 8 -20.42 -24.29 -5.73
CA ARG A 8 -21.06 -24.53 -4.41
C ARG A 8 -22.58 -24.36 -4.52
N SER A 9 -23.33 -25.19 -3.79
CA SER A 9 -24.79 -25.35 -3.94
C SER A 9 -25.62 -24.73 -2.83
N ASP A 10 -24.98 -24.05 -1.88
CA ASP A 10 -25.61 -23.36 -0.75
C ASP A 10 -26.15 -21.97 -1.12
N TYR A 11 -25.96 -21.53 -2.37
CA TYR A 11 -26.56 -20.33 -2.94
C TYR A 11 -27.41 -20.68 -4.15
N THR A 12 -28.55 -20.00 -4.27
CA THR A 12 -29.37 -20.04 -5.48
C THR A 12 -29.00 -18.92 -6.44
N SER A 13 -29.42 -19.03 -7.69
CA SER A 13 -29.28 -17.95 -8.67
C SER A 13 -30.05 -16.69 -8.25
N ALA A 14 -31.16 -16.84 -7.51
CA ALA A 14 -31.92 -15.73 -6.95
C ALA A 14 -31.13 -14.96 -5.87
N ASP A 15 -30.38 -15.67 -5.03
CA ASP A 15 -29.51 -15.07 -4.02
C ASP A 15 -28.41 -14.22 -4.67
N LEU A 16 -27.80 -14.73 -5.75
CA LEU A 16 -26.76 -14.00 -6.48
C LEU A 16 -27.31 -12.78 -7.21
N ARG A 17 -28.51 -12.87 -7.80
CA ARG A 17 -29.21 -11.70 -8.36
C ARG A 17 -29.55 -10.68 -7.27
N GLY A 18 -29.92 -11.14 -6.08
CA GLY A 18 -30.13 -10.30 -4.91
C GLY A 18 -28.86 -9.57 -4.47
N ALA A 19 -27.74 -10.30 -4.37
CA ALA A 19 -26.43 -9.73 -4.04
C ALA A 19 -25.96 -8.73 -5.11
N ALA A 20 -26.19 -9.03 -6.40
CA ALA A 20 -25.85 -8.15 -7.50
C ALA A 20 -26.60 -6.81 -7.40
N ARG A 21 -27.90 -6.80 -7.09
CA ARG A 21 -28.67 -5.56 -6.91
C ARG A 21 -28.18 -4.69 -5.75
N ARG A 22 -27.57 -5.30 -4.72
CA ARG A 22 -27.02 -4.58 -3.56
C ARG A 22 -25.57 -4.14 -3.74
N SER A 23 -24.88 -4.64 -4.77
CA SER A 23 -23.48 -4.33 -5.02
C SER A 23 -23.33 -2.97 -5.70
N GLY A 24 -22.46 -2.11 -5.16
CA GLY A 24 -22.00 -0.88 -5.82
C GLY A 24 -20.84 -1.09 -6.80
N ASP A 25 -20.27 -2.31 -6.86
CA ASP A 25 -19.17 -2.65 -7.76
C ASP A 25 -19.71 -3.34 -9.03
N ALA A 26 -19.65 -2.64 -10.16
CA ALA A 26 -20.13 -3.12 -11.46
C ALA A 26 -19.42 -4.41 -11.92
N ASP A 27 -18.15 -4.56 -11.57
CA ASP A 27 -17.42 -5.77 -11.89
C ASP A 27 -17.88 -6.95 -11.03
N GLN A 28 -18.16 -6.72 -9.75
CA GLN A 28 -18.77 -7.74 -8.88
C GLN A 28 -20.17 -8.13 -9.37
N VAL A 29 -20.98 -7.16 -9.80
CA VAL A 29 -22.31 -7.42 -10.41
C VAL A 29 -22.18 -8.36 -11.60
N ARG A 30 -21.28 -8.05 -12.54
CA ARG A 30 -21.04 -8.89 -13.72
C ARG A 30 -20.65 -10.31 -13.35
N ARG A 31 -19.77 -10.48 -12.37
CA ARG A 31 -19.32 -11.78 -11.87
C ARG A 31 -20.43 -12.58 -11.21
N LEU A 32 -21.23 -11.93 -10.36
CA LEU A 32 -22.38 -12.55 -9.68
C LEU A 32 -23.42 -13.05 -10.68
N LEU A 33 -23.75 -12.23 -11.69
CA LEU A 33 -24.71 -12.61 -12.72
C LEU A 33 -24.19 -13.75 -13.61
N ALA A 34 -22.88 -13.78 -13.90
CA ALA A 34 -22.28 -14.89 -14.64
C ALA A 34 -22.39 -16.22 -13.87
N ILE A 35 -22.21 -16.22 -12.56
CA ILE A 35 -22.40 -17.43 -11.74
C ILE A 35 -23.89 -17.78 -11.62
N ALA A 36 -24.78 -16.79 -11.54
CA ALA A 36 -26.22 -17.05 -11.54
C ALA A 36 -26.68 -17.80 -12.79
N VAL A 37 -26.12 -17.49 -13.98
CA VAL A 37 -26.36 -18.24 -15.22
C VAL A 37 -25.98 -19.71 -15.08
N ILE A 38 -24.84 -20.00 -14.42
CA ILE A 38 -24.40 -21.39 -14.19
C ILE A 38 -25.32 -22.11 -13.21
N LEU A 39 -25.77 -21.42 -12.15
CA LEU A 39 -26.72 -21.98 -11.17
C LEU A 39 -28.12 -22.24 -11.77
N ASP A 40 -28.52 -21.48 -12.79
CA ASP A 40 -29.74 -21.73 -13.57
C ASP A 40 -29.59 -22.91 -14.56
N GLY A 41 -28.47 -23.64 -14.53
CA GLY A 41 -28.20 -24.75 -15.43
C GLY A 41 -27.52 -24.36 -16.74
N GLY A 42 -27.20 -23.07 -16.92
CA GLY A 42 -26.45 -22.59 -18.07
C GLY A 42 -25.02 -23.13 -18.11
N SER A 43 -24.51 -23.31 -19.32
CA SER A 43 -23.12 -23.72 -19.55
C SER A 43 -22.14 -22.61 -19.17
N ARG A 44 -20.89 -23.00 -18.84
CA ARG A 44 -19.80 -22.04 -18.62
C ARG A 44 -19.51 -21.18 -19.86
N SER A 45 -19.78 -21.72 -21.04
CA SER A 45 -19.67 -21.00 -22.32
C SER A 45 -20.72 -19.89 -22.44
N GLU A 46 -21.95 -20.15 -22.00
CA GLU A 46 -23.01 -19.12 -21.95
C GLU A 46 -22.68 -18.05 -20.91
N ALA A 47 -22.22 -18.44 -19.72
CA ALA A 47 -21.78 -17.50 -18.71
C ALA A 47 -20.61 -16.62 -19.20
N ALA A 48 -19.65 -17.20 -19.91
CA ALA A 48 -18.52 -16.49 -20.51
C ALA A 48 -18.98 -15.49 -21.58
N LYS A 49 -19.89 -15.91 -22.48
CA LYS A 49 -20.50 -15.04 -23.50
C LYS A 49 -21.29 -13.89 -22.85
N PHE A 50 -22.12 -14.20 -21.86
CA PHE A 50 -22.89 -13.22 -21.11
C PHE A 50 -22.01 -12.16 -20.46
N ALA A 51 -20.91 -12.58 -19.83
CA ALA A 51 -20.00 -11.68 -19.13
C ALA A 51 -18.91 -11.06 -20.02
N GLY A 52 -18.84 -11.42 -21.31
CA GLY A 52 -17.82 -10.92 -22.23
C GLY A 52 -16.38 -11.32 -21.87
N VAL A 53 -16.19 -12.52 -21.32
CA VAL A 53 -14.88 -13.01 -20.83
C VAL A 53 -14.56 -14.40 -21.38
N THR A 54 -13.34 -14.89 -21.13
CA THR A 54 -12.93 -16.25 -21.52
C THR A 54 -13.43 -17.30 -20.52
N LEU A 55 -13.46 -18.57 -20.94
CA LEU A 55 -13.79 -19.70 -20.07
C LEU A 55 -12.86 -19.81 -18.84
N GLN A 56 -11.59 -19.44 -19.00
CA GLN A 56 -10.62 -19.44 -17.89
C GLN A 56 -11.01 -18.43 -16.81
N ILE A 57 -11.46 -17.24 -17.20
CA ILE A 57 -11.90 -16.20 -16.25
C ILE A 57 -13.15 -16.67 -15.50
N VAL A 58 -14.10 -17.30 -16.18
CA VAL A 58 -15.29 -17.89 -15.52
C VAL A 58 -14.87 -18.98 -14.53
N ARG A 59 -13.91 -19.84 -14.90
CA ARG A 59 -13.35 -20.84 -13.99
C ARG A 59 -12.74 -20.18 -12.74
N ASP A 60 -11.96 -19.13 -12.91
CA ASP A 60 -11.35 -18.38 -11.80
C ASP A 60 -12.40 -17.75 -10.89
N TRP A 61 -13.50 -17.23 -11.45
CA TRP A 61 -14.62 -16.72 -10.67
C TRP A 61 -15.33 -17.83 -9.90
N VAL A 62 -15.55 -19.00 -10.49
CA VAL A 62 -16.11 -20.16 -9.79
C VAL A 62 -15.23 -20.57 -8.62
N MET A 63 -13.91 -20.62 -8.79
CA MET A 63 -12.99 -20.94 -7.68
C MET A 63 -13.10 -19.91 -6.55
N ARG A 64 -13.06 -18.62 -6.88
CA ARG A 64 -13.20 -17.53 -5.89
C ARG A 64 -14.56 -17.54 -5.17
N PHE A 65 -15.62 -17.86 -5.90
CA PHE A 65 -16.96 -18.00 -5.34
C PHE A 65 -17.07 -19.22 -4.42
N ASN A 66 -16.47 -20.34 -4.80
CA ASN A 66 -16.41 -21.53 -3.96
C ASN A 66 -15.70 -21.24 -2.63
N GLU A 67 -14.59 -20.50 -2.67
CA GLU A 67 -13.84 -20.10 -1.47
C GLU A 67 -14.57 -19.09 -0.59
N GLY A 68 -15.18 -18.05 -1.17
CA GLY A 68 -15.63 -16.87 -0.43
C GLY A 68 -17.07 -16.43 -0.65
N GLY A 69 -17.88 -17.23 -1.34
CA GLY A 69 -19.26 -16.89 -1.68
C GLY A 69 -19.37 -15.60 -2.52
N PRO A 70 -20.49 -14.86 -2.43
CA PRO A 70 -20.69 -13.60 -3.14
C PRO A 70 -19.60 -12.54 -2.87
N ASP A 71 -19.07 -12.48 -1.65
CA ASP A 71 -18.02 -11.55 -1.25
C ASP A 71 -16.66 -11.93 -1.87
N GLY A 72 -16.45 -13.22 -2.16
CA GLY A 72 -15.30 -13.73 -2.90
C GLY A 72 -15.15 -13.11 -4.29
N LEU A 73 -16.24 -12.62 -4.89
CA LEU A 73 -16.28 -11.99 -6.22
C LEU A 73 -16.08 -10.46 -6.21
N ALA A 74 -16.00 -9.84 -5.03
CA ALA A 74 -15.71 -8.42 -4.92
C ALA A 74 -14.37 -8.07 -5.59
N THR A 75 -14.28 -6.87 -6.17
CA THR A 75 -13.01 -6.40 -6.72
C THR A 75 -12.00 -6.23 -5.59
N ARG A 76 -10.96 -7.06 -5.60
CA ARG A 76 -9.86 -6.97 -4.66
C ARG A 76 -8.83 -5.99 -5.21
N LYS A 77 -8.31 -5.12 -4.35
CA LYS A 77 -7.12 -4.33 -4.69
C LYS A 77 -5.99 -5.30 -4.98
N ALA A 78 -5.41 -5.22 -6.17
CA ALA A 78 -4.24 -6.02 -6.51
C ALA A 78 -3.15 -5.81 -5.45
N ARG A 79 -2.49 -6.90 -5.04
CA ARG A 79 -1.29 -6.77 -4.20
C ARG A 79 -0.33 -5.90 -5.01
N GLY A 80 0.03 -4.74 -4.46
CA GLY A 80 1.03 -3.88 -5.09
C GLY A 80 2.33 -4.64 -5.30
N ARG A 81 3.24 -4.06 -6.11
CA ARG A 81 4.57 -4.63 -6.32
C ARG A 81 5.20 -4.99 -4.98
N SER A 82 5.61 -6.24 -4.81
CA SER A 82 6.33 -6.70 -3.63
C SER A 82 7.53 -5.78 -3.38
N SER A 83 7.74 -5.39 -2.12
CA SER A 83 8.93 -4.62 -1.73
C SER A 83 10.19 -5.38 -2.16
N ILE A 84 11.21 -4.63 -2.57
CA ILE A 84 12.47 -5.22 -3.06
C ILE A 84 13.22 -5.92 -1.91
N LEU A 85 13.03 -5.44 -0.68
CA LEU A 85 13.64 -6.02 0.52
C LEU A 85 12.63 -6.91 1.24
N ASN A 86 13.05 -8.12 1.58
CA ASN A 86 12.30 -8.99 2.49
C ASN A 86 12.51 -8.57 3.95
N GLU A 87 11.79 -9.20 4.88
CA GLU A 87 11.82 -8.80 6.29
C GLU A 87 13.19 -9.02 6.95
N GLU A 88 13.87 -10.11 6.61
CA GLU A 88 15.21 -10.42 7.11
C GLU A 88 16.22 -9.36 6.65
N GLN A 89 16.20 -8.99 5.37
CA GLN A 89 17.04 -7.95 4.79
C GLN A 89 16.76 -6.58 5.42
N ARG A 90 15.49 -6.27 5.74
CA ARG A 90 15.14 -5.05 6.48
C ARG A 90 15.74 -5.05 7.88
N SER A 91 15.65 -6.16 8.61
CA SER A 91 16.21 -6.27 9.95
C SER A 91 17.73 -6.03 9.95
N ARG A 92 18.42 -6.58 8.95
CA ARG A 92 19.87 -6.44 8.82
C ARG A 92 20.28 -5.05 8.35
N LEU A 93 19.53 -4.46 7.43
CA LEU A 93 19.69 -3.06 7.06
C LEU A 93 19.52 -2.13 8.26
N ALA A 94 18.51 -2.38 9.12
CA ALA A 94 18.30 -1.61 10.35
C ALA A 94 19.51 -1.72 11.29
N ALA A 95 20.04 -2.92 11.52
CA ALA A 95 21.23 -3.13 12.34
C ALA A 95 22.45 -2.35 11.82
N VAL A 96 22.68 -2.33 10.50
CA VAL A 96 23.78 -1.56 9.90
C VAL A 96 23.57 -0.05 10.00
N VAL A 97 22.33 0.43 9.85
CA VAL A 97 22.01 1.85 10.00
C VAL A 97 22.26 2.32 11.43
N GLU A 98 21.84 1.53 12.43
CA GLU A 98 22.00 1.86 13.85
C GLU A 98 23.45 1.73 14.34
N ALA A 99 24.18 0.71 13.89
CA ALA A 99 25.61 0.57 14.21
C ALA A 99 26.46 1.72 13.63
N GLY A 100 25.98 2.37 12.57
CA GLY A 100 26.73 3.39 11.85
C GLY A 100 27.85 2.81 10.99
N PRO A 101 28.48 3.63 10.14
CA PRO A 101 29.55 3.14 9.28
C PRO A 101 30.87 3.01 10.06
N ILE A 102 31.62 1.96 9.77
CA ILE A 102 33.01 1.78 10.20
C ILE A 102 33.89 2.53 9.20
N PRO A 103 34.55 3.66 9.56
CA PRO A 103 35.26 4.48 8.57
C PRO A 103 36.37 3.73 7.83
N ALA A 104 37.07 2.83 8.52
CA ALA A 104 38.15 2.03 7.93
C ALA A 104 37.65 1.00 6.90
N ALA A 105 36.44 0.46 7.07
CA ALA A 105 35.88 -0.57 6.18
C ALA A 105 34.98 0.02 5.09
N HIS A 106 34.19 1.04 5.42
CA HIS A 106 33.15 1.60 4.54
C HIS A 106 33.59 2.91 3.87
N GLY A 107 34.69 3.53 4.29
CA GLY A 107 35.20 4.77 3.71
C GLY A 107 34.31 6.01 3.92
N VAL A 108 33.29 5.91 4.78
CA VAL A 108 32.33 6.99 5.05
C VAL A 108 32.15 7.22 6.55
N VAL A 109 32.00 8.49 6.93
CA VAL A 109 31.77 8.90 8.33
C VAL A 109 30.27 8.85 8.70
N ARG A 110 29.40 8.95 7.70
CA ARG A 110 27.95 8.85 7.87
C ARG A 110 27.35 8.09 6.70
N TRP A 111 26.32 7.29 6.99
CA TRP A 111 25.54 6.65 5.93
C TRP A 111 24.81 7.69 5.08
N ARG A 112 25.06 7.68 3.77
CA ARG A 112 24.19 8.30 2.77
C ARG A 112 23.37 7.20 2.11
N LEU A 113 22.25 7.57 1.49
CA LEU A 113 21.43 6.61 0.74
C LEU A 113 22.19 5.94 -0.41
N VAL A 114 23.20 6.60 -0.99
CA VAL A 114 24.09 5.98 -1.99
C VAL A 114 24.91 4.85 -1.39
N ASP A 115 25.45 5.06 -0.19
CA ASP A 115 26.34 4.13 0.48
C ASP A 115 25.56 2.90 0.95
N LEU A 116 24.36 3.11 1.51
CA LEU A 116 23.48 2.00 1.90
C LEU A 116 22.96 1.21 0.70
N ALA A 117 22.71 1.87 -0.45
CA ALA A 117 22.33 1.16 -1.67
C ALA A 117 23.47 0.30 -2.22
N GLN A 118 24.72 0.80 -2.11
CA GLN A 118 25.91 0.02 -2.44
C GLN A 118 26.08 -1.16 -1.49
N TRP A 119 25.97 -0.94 -0.18
CA TRP A 119 26.06 -2.00 0.82
C TRP A 119 25.02 -3.11 0.58
N ILE A 120 23.77 -2.76 0.26
CA ILE A 120 22.72 -3.73 -0.11
C ILE A 120 23.11 -4.54 -1.35
N ARG A 121 23.74 -3.89 -2.34
CA ARG A 121 24.21 -4.59 -3.54
C ARG A 121 25.31 -5.59 -3.21
N GLU A 122 26.23 -5.21 -2.33
CA GLU A 122 27.37 -6.05 -1.94
C GLU A 122 26.94 -7.22 -1.04
N GLU A 123 26.07 -6.97 -0.06
CA GLU A 123 25.62 -7.98 0.91
C GLU A 123 24.55 -8.92 0.34
N PHE A 124 23.60 -8.40 -0.46
CA PHE A 124 22.42 -9.16 -0.90
C PHE A 124 22.32 -9.35 -2.43
N ALA A 125 23.27 -8.83 -3.21
CA ALA A 125 23.20 -8.82 -4.68
C ALA A 125 21.92 -8.15 -5.25
N LEU A 126 21.30 -7.26 -4.47
CA LEU A 126 20.08 -6.54 -4.85
C LEU A 126 20.39 -5.11 -5.29
N SER A 127 19.84 -4.71 -6.44
CA SER A 127 19.94 -3.32 -6.92
C SER A 127 18.71 -2.51 -6.47
N VAL A 128 18.93 -1.56 -5.56
CA VAL A 128 17.89 -0.68 -5.03
C VAL A 128 18.22 0.77 -5.34
N THR A 129 17.27 1.51 -5.93
CA THR A 129 17.46 2.95 -6.17
C THR A 129 17.44 3.73 -4.85
N ARG A 130 18.16 4.86 -4.80
CA ARG A 130 18.15 5.79 -3.64
C ARG A 130 16.74 6.19 -3.22
N HIS A 131 15.84 6.36 -4.18
CA HIS A 131 14.45 6.74 -3.92
C HIS A 131 13.69 5.61 -3.22
N THR A 132 13.81 4.37 -3.73
CA THR A 132 13.20 3.19 -3.09
C THR A 132 13.77 2.99 -1.68
N LEU A 133 15.09 3.05 -1.53
CA LEU A 133 15.72 2.88 -0.22
C LEU A 133 15.32 3.98 0.77
N GLY A 134 15.19 5.22 0.31
CA GLY A 134 14.67 6.32 1.12
C GLY A 134 13.22 6.10 1.57
N ARG A 135 12.37 5.47 0.75
CA ARG A 135 11.00 5.10 1.14
C ARG A 135 11.00 3.94 2.14
N GLU A 136 11.81 2.91 1.93
CA GLU A 136 11.95 1.77 2.85
C GLU A 136 12.42 2.24 4.23
N LEU A 137 13.50 3.04 4.30
CA LEU A 137 13.98 3.60 5.57
C LEU A 137 12.91 4.44 6.27
N ARG A 138 12.12 5.23 5.53
CA ARG A 138 11.01 6.00 6.13
C ARG A 138 9.90 5.10 6.67
N ALA A 139 9.58 4.01 5.98
CA ALA A 139 8.59 3.03 6.41
C ALA A 139 9.05 2.30 7.68
N MET A 140 10.36 2.04 7.81
CA MET A 140 10.99 1.52 9.03
C MET A 140 11.15 2.56 10.16
N GLY A 141 10.65 3.79 9.98
CA GLY A 141 10.67 4.83 11.01
C GLY A 141 11.87 5.78 10.98
N TYR A 142 12.90 5.50 10.18
CA TYR A 142 14.07 6.36 10.09
C TYR A 142 13.75 7.72 9.45
N ARG A 143 14.39 8.77 9.97
CA ARG A 143 14.33 10.12 9.44
C ARG A 143 15.74 10.70 9.39
N LYS A 144 16.01 11.49 8.35
CA LYS A 144 17.28 12.24 8.26
C LYS A 144 17.29 13.30 9.35
N LEU A 145 18.07 13.09 10.39
CA LEU A 145 18.38 14.12 11.38
C LEU A 145 19.31 15.14 10.74
N SER A 146 18.77 16.32 10.40
CA SER A 146 19.57 17.49 10.10
C SER A 146 19.62 18.37 11.34
N ALA A 147 20.81 18.68 11.83
CA ALA A 147 20.98 19.75 12.80
C ALA A 147 20.36 21.03 12.25
N ARG A 148 19.63 21.77 13.08
CA ARG A 148 19.09 23.08 12.69
C ARG A 148 20.30 23.97 12.32
N PRO A 149 20.36 24.54 11.11
CA PRO A 149 21.48 25.40 10.72
C PRO A 149 21.66 26.51 11.76
N ARG A 150 22.85 26.55 12.39
CA ARG A 150 23.25 27.64 13.29
C ARG A 150 24.19 28.56 12.51
N HIS A 151 23.84 29.84 12.44
CA HIS A 151 24.68 30.85 11.79
C HIS A 151 25.92 31.11 12.65
N ARG A 152 27.12 31.16 12.04
CA ARG A 152 28.39 31.31 12.79
C ARG A 152 28.47 32.62 13.61
N GLY A 153 27.77 33.67 13.18
CA GLY A 153 27.68 34.95 13.90
C GLY A 153 26.55 35.04 14.93
N GLN A 154 25.87 33.92 15.24
CA GLN A 154 24.77 33.91 16.21
C GLN A 154 25.34 34.01 17.63
N LYS A 155 25.28 35.20 18.23
CA LYS A 155 25.61 35.40 19.64
C LYS A 155 24.42 34.96 20.52
N PRO A 156 24.65 34.19 21.60
CA PRO A 156 23.59 33.73 22.48
C PRO A 156 22.81 34.88 23.13
N ASP A 157 23.51 35.98 23.43
CA ASP A 157 22.97 37.14 24.13
C ASP A 157 21.97 37.90 23.23
N ASP A 158 22.31 38.11 21.96
CA ASP A 158 21.43 38.74 20.96
C ASP A 158 20.08 37.98 20.79
N ILE A 159 20.10 36.65 20.96
CA ILE A 159 18.88 35.81 20.90
C ILE A 159 18.04 35.99 22.17
N ALA A 160 18.68 36.09 23.33
CA ALA A 160 18.00 36.29 24.61
C ALA A 160 17.32 37.66 24.66
N ASP A 161 17.99 38.69 24.13
CA ASP A 161 17.48 40.06 24.05
C ASP A 161 16.31 40.17 23.05
N PHE A 162 16.44 39.55 21.87
CA PHE A 162 15.35 39.49 20.89
C PHE A 162 14.11 38.78 21.45
N LYS A 163 14.29 37.69 22.22
CA LYS A 163 13.18 36.95 22.84
C LYS A 163 12.52 37.68 24.01
N LYS A 164 13.23 38.57 24.70
CA LYS A 164 12.71 39.38 25.81
C LYS A 164 11.81 40.53 25.35
N ALA A 165 12.02 41.06 24.14
CA ALA A 165 11.38 42.29 23.69
C ALA A 165 9.99 42.12 23.04
N LEU A 166 9.47 40.89 22.92
CA LEU A 166 8.19 40.65 22.24
C LEU A 166 7.09 40.33 23.27
N PRO A 167 6.08 41.19 23.45
CA PRO A 167 4.89 40.79 24.18
C PRO A 167 4.21 39.61 23.45
N PRO A 168 3.63 38.63 24.16
CA PRO A 168 2.95 37.50 23.55
C PRO A 168 1.60 37.97 22.95
N VAL A 169 1.65 38.69 21.83
CA VAL A 169 0.45 39.06 21.07
C VAL A 169 0.12 37.93 20.11
N TRP A 170 -0.32 36.81 20.67
CA TRP A 170 -1.04 35.79 19.90
C TRP A 170 -2.52 35.95 20.20
N ARG A 171 -3.17 36.92 19.55
CA ARG A 171 -4.63 36.93 19.49
C ARG A 171 -5.02 35.75 18.60
N ARG A 172 -5.69 34.74 19.16
CA ARG A 172 -6.41 33.75 18.36
C ARG A 172 -7.33 34.52 17.40
N SER A 173 -7.20 34.30 16.10
CA SER A 173 -8.23 34.72 15.16
C SER A 173 -9.55 34.10 15.62
N GLY A 174 -10.57 34.94 15.82
CA GLY A 174 -11.91 34.48 16.15
C GLY A 174 -12.35 33.43 15.14
N GLY A 175 -12.95 32.34 15.63
CA GLY A 175 -13.40 31.23 14.79
C GLY A 175 -14.26 31.74 13.65
N SER A 176 -13.89 31.41 12.41
CA SER A 176 -14.69 31.79 11.26
C SER A 176 -16.07 31.14 11.38
N SER A 177 -17.10 31.97 11.50
CA SER A 177 -18.49 31.58 11.34
C SER A 177 -18.67 30.81 10.03
N ARG A 178 -18.99 29.52 10.13
CA ARG A 178 -19.59 28.79 9.01
C ARG A 178 -21.04 29.22 8.95
N GLU A 179 -21.33 30.16 8.06
CA GLU A 179 -22.69 30.52 7.69
C GLU A 179 -23.21 29.39 6.78
N GLU A 180 -24.16 28.62 7.30
CA GLU A 180 -24.93 27.61 6.56
C GLU A 180 -25.69 28.29 5.41
N ARG A 181 -25.41 27.85 4.18
CA ARG A 181 -26.26 28.18 3.02
C ARG A 181 -27.39 27.15 2.96
N ARG A 182 -28.63 27.66 3.02
CA ARG A 182 -29.86 26.99 2.62
C ARG A 182 -29.88 26.72 1.12
#